data_AF-A0A0S8G9S3-F1
#
_entry.id   AF-A0A0S8G9S3-F1
#
_cell.length_a   1.000
_cell.length_b   1.000
_cell.length_c   1.000
_cell.angle_alpha   90.00
_cell.angle_beta   90.00
_cell.angle_gamma   90.00
#
_symmetry.space_group_name_H-M   'P 1'
#
loop_
_entity.id
_entity.type
_entity.pdbx_description
1 polymer ?
#
loop_
_entity_poly.entity_id
_entity_poly.type
_entity_poly.pdbx_seq_one_letter_code
_entity_poly.pdbx_strand_id
1 'polypeptide(L)'
;MGKKEIVTATIKALIIMTVGVAVMAAVFFAAAGRLNITRAWVFFAVLLATYFAAIAVLYKCNPELIIHRLQRKADAKPWDKVLMRVSNLTGLLGIAGIAGLDVGRYSWSHISPQWAILGYVFWILSQVIFTWAMAVNKYFEPTVRIQKDRGHQVIMTGPYRIVRHPGYASGLLFYPAVPLALGSVYAFIPAAVAFALLVLRTHLEDNTLRAELAGYQEYSQKTKYRLIPGLW
;
A
#
# COMPACT_ATOMS: atom_id res chain seq x y z
N MET A 1 3.03 -7.42 25.80
CA MET A 1 2.76 -5.97 25.62
C MET A 1 1.40 -5.65 26.22
N GLY A 2 1.19 -4.44 26.74
CA GLY A 2 -0.05 -4.08 27.47
C GLY A 2 -1.18 -3.63 26.55
N LYS A 3 -2.44 -3.95 26.89
CA LYS A 3 -3.65 -3.51 26.15
C LYS A 3 -3.68 -1.99 25.90
N LYS A 4 -3.20 -1.19 26.87
CA LYS A 4 -3.09 0.27 26.78
C LYS A 4 -2.14 0.71 25.65
N GLU A 5 -1.03 0.00 25.46
CA GLU A 5 -0.03 0.31 24.44
C GLU A 5 -0.59 0.09 23.02
N ILE A 6 -1.32 -1.01 22.82
CA ILE A 6 -1.98 -1.34 21.55
C ILE A 6 -3.03 -0.28 21.20
N VAL A 7 -3.84 0.15 22.18
CA VAL A 7 -4.86 1.20 21.97
C VAL A 7 -4.20 2.53 21.57
N THR A 8 -3.16 2.96 22.30
CA THR A 8 -2.42 4.19 21.97
C THR A 8 -1.80 4.13 20.57
N ALA A 9 -1.18 3.00 20.21
CA ALA A 9 -0.63 2.81 18.88
C ALA A 9 -1.71 2.84 17.79
N THR A 10 -2.87 2.24 18.05
CA THR A 10 -4.00 2.24 17.12
C THR A 10 -4.51 3.65 16.87
N ILE A 11 -4.70 4.46 17.93
CA ILE A 11 -5.08 5.88 17.81
C ILE A 11 -4.03 6.64 17.01
N LYS A 12 -2.74 6.45 17.30
CA LYS A 12 -1.65 7.12 16.57
C LYS A 12 -1.64 6.73 15.09
N ALA A 13 -1.85 5.45 14.76
CA ALA A 13 -1.96 4.98 13.38
C ALA A 13 -3.14 5.63 12.65
N LEU A 14 -4.31 5.69 13.29
CA LEU A 14 -5.50 6.35 12.77
C LEU A 14 -5.26 7.84 12.47
N ILE A 15 -4.61 8.56 13.38
CA ILE A 15 -4.26 9.98 13.20
C ILE A 15 -3.32 10.14 12.00
N ILE A 16 -2.23 9.37 11.94
CA ILE A 16 -1.23 9.45 10.86
C ILE A 16 -1.90 9.17 9.50
N MET A 17 -2.74 8.13 9.42
CA MET A 17 -3.44 7.79 8.19
C MET A 17 -4.43 8.89 7.78
N THR A 18 -5.21 9.42 8.72
CA THR A 18 -6.16 10.51 8.45
C THR A 18 -5.46 11.76 7.95
N VAL A 19 -4.36 12.15 8.59
CA VAL A 19 -3.52 13.28 8.15
C VAL A 19 -2.94 13.01 6.76
N GLY A 20 -2.48 11.79 6.48
CA GLY A 20 -1.99 11.40 5.16
C GLY A 20 -3.07 11.56 4.08
N VAL A 21 -4.29 11.08 4.33
CA VAL A 21 -5.44 11.26 3.41
C VAL A 21 -5.77 12.73 3.22
N ALA A 22 -5.76 13.53 4.30
CA ALA A 22 -6.02 14.97 4.22
C ALA A 22 -4.95 15.70 3.38
N VAL A 23 -3.68 15.32 3.51
CA VAL A 23 -2.59 15.87 2.68
C VAL A 23 -2.78 15.49 1.21
N MET A 24 -3.12 14.23 0.92
CA MET A 24 -3.40 13.82 -0.47
C MET A 24 -4.59 14.58 -1.07
N ALA A 25 -5.67 14.76 -0.30
CA ALA A 25 -6.83 15.54 -0.72
C ALA A 25 -6.46 17.01 -0.93
N ALA A 26 -5.69 17.61 -0.03
CA ALA A 26 -5.21 18.99 -0.17
C ALA A 26 -4.37 19.17 -1.44
N VAL A 27 -3.46 18.24 -1.74
CA VAL A 27 -2.64 18.25 -2.96
C VAL A 27 -3.51 18.13 -4.21
N PHE A 28 -4.45 17.17 -4.22
CA PHE A 28 -5.40 17.00 -5.31
C PHE A 28 -6.21 18.27 -5.57
N PHE A 29 -6.82 18.83 -4.51
CA PHE A 29 -7.71 19.99 -4.65
C PHE A 29 -6.96 21.29 -4.95
N ALA A 30 -5.75 21.47 -4.42
CA ALA A 30 -4.86 22.57 -4.78
C ALA A 30 -4.46 22.50 -6.26
N ALA A 31 -4.16 21.30 -6.77
CA ALA A 31 -3.91 21.07 -8.19
C ALA A 31 -5.18 21.27 -9.04
N ALA A 32 -6.33 20.82 -8.56
CA ALA A 32 -7.61 20.98 -9.25
C ALA A 32 -8.08 22.43 -9.36
N GLY A 33 -7.73 23.28 -8.39
CA GLY A 33 -8.19 24.67 -8.34
C GLY A 33 -9.67 24.84 -8.00
N ARG A 34 -10.39 23.76 -7.65
CA ARG A 34 -11.81 23.78 -7.29
C ARG A 34 -12.15 22.59 -6.39
N LEU A 35 -13.12 22.77 -5.50
CA LEU A 35 -13.54 21.75 -4.52
C LEU A 35 -14.78 20.96 -4.93
N ASN A 36 -15.52 21.41 -5.93
CA ASN A 36 -16.79 20.82 -6.39
C ASN A 36 -16.58 19.60 -7.31
N ILE A 37 -15.70 18.68 -6.91
CA ILE A 37 -15.39 17.44 -7.66
C ILE A 37 -15.89 16.25 -6.85
N THR A 38 -17.15 15.87 -7.04
CA THR A 38 -17.82 14.80 -6.26
C THR A 38 -17.03 13.49 -6.25
N ARG A 39 -16.52 13.06 -7.41
CA ARG A 39 -15.77 11.79 -7.51
C ARG A 39 -14.51 11.76 -6.66
N ALA A 40 -13.85 12.91 -6.47
CA ALA A 40 -12.67 13.03 -5.61
C ALA A 40 -13.05 12.89 -4.14
N TRP A 41 -14.12 13.55 -3.70
CA TRP A 41 -14.63 13.40 -2.32
C TRP A 41 -15.05 11.96 -2.01
N VAL A 42 -15.76 11.31 -2.93
CA VAL A 42 -16.12 9.88 -2.79
C VAL A 42 -14.86 9.03 -2.68
N PHE A 43 -13.86 9.26 -3.54
CA PHE A 43 -12.59 8.53 -3.48
C PHE A 43 -11.89 8.69 -2.13
N PHE A 44 -11.73 9.92 -1.63
CA PHE A 44 -11.08 10.16 -0.33
C PHE A 44 -11.88 9.61 0.86
N ALA A 45 -13.22 9.62 0.78
CA ALA A 45 -14.07 8.99 1.78
C ALA A 45 -13.92 7.46 1.79
N VAL A 46 -13.91 6.81 0.62
CA VAL A 46 -13.69 5.36 0.49
C VAL A 46 -12.27 4.98 0.94
N LEU A 47 -11.27 5.77 0.57
CA LEU A 47 -9.89 5.62 1.03
C LEU A 47 -9.83 5.61 2.57
N LEU A 48 -10.41 6.61 3.22
CA LEU A 48 -10.42 6.73 4.67
C LEU A 48 -11.20 5.57 5.34
N ALA A 49 -12.38 5.23 4.81
CA ALA A 49 -13.20 4.14 5.32
C ALA A 49 -12.47 2.78 5.25
N THR A 50 -11.79 2.51 4.14
CA THR A 50 -11.02 1.26 3.99
C THR A 50 -9.79 1.21 4.89
N TYR A 51 -9.14 2.35 5.18
CA TYR A 51 -8.10 2.40 6.21
C TYR A 51 -8.62 2.12 7.62
N PHE A 52 -9.79 2.66 7.97
CA PHE A 52 -10.43 2.35 9.25
C PHE A 52 -10.82 0.87 9.36
N ALA A 53 -11.37 0.29 8.30
CA ALA A 53 -11.66 -1.14 8.25
C ALA A 53 -10.39 -1.98 8.39
N ALA A 54 -9.31 -1.64 7.67
CA ALA A 54 -8.04 -2.35 7.74
C ALA A 54 -7.44 -2.31 9.16
N ILE A 55 -7.42 -1.16 9.83
CA ILE A 55 -6.90 -1.08 11.20
C ILE A 55 -7.77 -1.86 12.19
N ALA A 56 -9.10 -1.89 11.99
CA ALA A 56 -9.99 -2.67 12.85
C ALA A 56 -9.74 -4.17 12.71
N VAL A 57 -9.46 -4.65 11.49
CA VAL A 57 -9.04 -6.04 11.25
C VAL A 57 -7.70 -6.32 11.93
N LEU A 58 -6.71 -5.45 11.76
CA LEU A 58 -5.40 -5.63 12.39
C LEU A 58 -5.46 -5.60 13.91
N TYR A 59 -6.28 -4.73 14.48
CA TYR A 59 -6.48 -4.66 15.93
C TYR A 59 -7.01 -5.99 16.50
N LYS A 60 -7.85 -6.69 15.73
CA LYS A 60 -8.38 -8.01 16.12
C LYS A 60 -7.42 -9.15 15.84
N CYS A 61 -6.81 -9.18 14.66
CA CYS A 61 -6.07 -10.34 14.16
C CYS A 61 -4.56 -10.29 14.44
N ASN A 62 -3.97 -9.09 14.46
CA ASN A 62 -2.52 -8.90 14.59
C ASN A 62 -2.18 -7.54 15.25
N PRO A 63 -2.60 -7.31 16.50
CA PRO A 63 -2.52 -6.00 17.15
C PRO A 63 -1.08 -5.53 17.38
N GLU A 64 -0.14 -6.44 17.64
CA GLU A 64 1.27 -6.10 17.86
C GLU A 64 1.93 -5.50 16.61
N LEU A 65 1.48 -5.92 15.43
CA LEU A 65 1.97 -5.37 14.16
C LEU A 65 1.73 -3.86 14.07
N ILE A 66 0.62 -3.35 14.61
CA ILE A 66 0.31 -1.91 14.60
C ILE A 66 1.43 -1.13 15.29
N ILE A 67 1.91 -1.62 16.44
CA ILE A 67 2.98 -0.97 17.21
C ILE A 67 4.28 -0.98 16.42
N HIS A 68 4.67 -2.13 15.88
CA HIS A 68 5.92 -2.27 15.15
C HIS A 68 5.95 -1.45 13.85
N ARG A 69 4.81 -1.26 13.19
CA ARG A 69 4.71 -0.42 11.99
C ARG A 69 4.87 1.08 12.27
N LEU A 70 4.64 1.52 13.50
CA LEU A 70 4.83 2.93 13.91
C LEU A 70 6.24 3.24 14.41
N GLN A 71 7.01 2.21 14.75
CA GLN A 71 8.37 2.38 15.23
C GLN A 71 9.33 2.59 14.07
N ARG A 72 10.16 3.61 14.17
CA ARG A 72 11.26 3.81 13.22
C ARG A 72 12.33 2.75 13.49
N LYS A 73 12.74 2.02 12.43
CA LYS A 73 13.76 0.98 12.51
C LYS A 73 15.06 1.45 11.88
N ALA A 74 16.14 1.48 12.67
CA ALA A 74 17.42 2.01 12.25
C ALA A 74 18.12 1.09 11.23
N ASP A 75 17.98 -0.22 11.44
CA ASP A 75 18.54 -1.35 10.69
C ASP A 75 17.84 -1.64 9.35
N ALA A 76 16.86 -0.83 8.96
CA ALA A 76 16.27 -0.88 7.62
C ALA A 76 17.31 -0.62 6.52
N LYS A 77 17.24 -1.40 5.44
CA LYS A 77 18.19 -1.33 4.32
C LYS A 77 18.22 0.08 3.71
N PRO A 78 19.39 0.67 3.42
CA PRO A 78 19.48 2.05 2.91
C PRO A 78 18.76 2.25 1.58
N TRP A 79 18.89 1.30 0.65
CA TRP A 79 18.22 1.34 -0.66
C TRP A 79 16.70 1.40 -0.50
N ASP A 80 16.16 0.70 0.50
CA ASP A 80 14.72 0.64 0.75
C ASP A 80 14.20 1.98 1.26
N LYS A 81 14.96 2.68 2.12
CA LYS A 81 14.60 4.02 2.61
C LYS A 81 14.47 5.02 1.45
N VAL A 82 15.38 4.97 0.47
CA VAL A 82 15.32 5.83 -0.72
C VAL A 82 14.13 5.44 -1.58
N LEU A 83 14.00 4.15 -1.89
CA LEU A 83 12.94 3.64 -2.75
C LEU A 83 11.55 3.94 -2.17
N MET A 84 11.38 3.81 -0.86
CA MET A 84 10.14 4.17 -0.16
C MET A 84 9.82 5.65 -0.22
N ARG A 85 10.83 6.53 -0.04
CA ARG A 85 10.60 7.98 -0.17
C ARG A 85 10.16 8.34 -1.58
N VAL A 86 10.86 7.83 -2.60
CA VAL A 86 10.50 8.09 -4.00
C VAL A 86 9.11 7.54 -4.31
N SER A 87 8.85 6.27 -3.96
CA SER A 87 7.55 5.62 -4.22
C SER A 87 6.40 6.33 -3.50
N ASN A 88 6.59 6.78 -2.25
CA ASN A 88 5.57 7.52 -1.51
C ASN A 88 5.33 8.90 -2.11
N LEU A 89 6.38 9.62 -2.55
CA LEU A 89 6.20 10.91 -3.22
C LEU A 89 5.47 10.74 -4.56
N THR A 90 5.88 9.78 -5.38
CA THR A 90 5.24 9.49 -6.67
C THR A 90 3.79 9.01 -6.51
N GLY A 91 3.54 8.07 -5.59
CA GLY A 91 2.23 7.49 -5.34
C GLY A 91 1.25 8.43 -4.64
N LEU A 92 1.67 9.08 -3.54
CA LEU A 92 0.78 9.92 -2.73
C LEU A 92 0.60 11.31 -3.33
N LEU A 93 1.68 11.93 -3.82
CA LEU A 93 1.65 13.32 -4.29
C LEU A 93 1.57 13.39 -5.82
N GLY A 94 2.32 12.54 -6.52
CA GLY A 94 2.33 12.51 -7.99
C GLY A 94 0.98 12.13 -8.57
N ILE A 95 0.38 11.02 -8.12
CA ILE A 95 -0.95 10.59 -8.60
C ILE A 95 -2.01 11.63 -8.26
N ALA A 96 -2.08 12.10 -7.01
CA ALA A 96 -3.07 13.08 -6.57
C ALA A 96 -2.92 14.43 -7.31
N GLY A 97 -1.69 14.91 -7.47
CA GLY A 97 -1.40 16.16 -8.17
C GLY A 97 -1.77 16.10 -9.65
N ILE A 98 -1.33 15.06 -10.37
CA ILE A 98 -1.64 14.89 -11.80
C ILE A 98 -3.14 14.68 -12.00
N ALA A 99 -3.80 13.87 -11.17
CA ALA A 99 -5.25 13.67 -11.26
C ALA A 99 -6.02 14.98 -10.99
N GLY A 100 -5.55 15.81 -10.05
CA GLY A 100 -6.13 17.11 -9.77
C GLY A 100 -5.99 18.07 -10.95
N LEU A 101 -4.78 18.19 -11.52
CA LEU A 101 -4.54 19.02 -12.72
C LEU A 101 -5.43 18.58 -13.89
N ASP A 102 -5.51 17.28 -14.14
CA ASP A 102 -6.30 16.69 -15.21
C ASP A 102 -7.81 16.92 -15.00
N VAL A 103 -8.39 16.38 -13.93
CA VAL A 103 -9.86 16.37 -13.73
C VAL A 103 -10.41 17.73 -13.27
N GLY A 104 -9.58 18.50 -12.58
CA GLY A 104 -9.99 19.76 -11.96
C GLY A 104 -9.75 20.98 -12.83
N ARG A 105 -8.49 21.20 -13.22
CA ARG A 105 -8.05 22.47 -13.78
C ARG A 105 -8.08 22.49 -15.31
N TYR A 106 -7.45 21.50 -15.94
CA TYR A 106 -7.20 21.54 -17.38
C TYR A 106 -8.12 20.64 -18.20
N SER A 107 -8.78 19.67 -17.59
CA SER A 107 -9.66 18.71 -18.26
C SER A 107 -8.99 18.03 -19.45
N TRP A 108 -7.72 17.61 -19.28
CA TRP A 108 -6.94 17.01 -20.37
C TRP A 108 -7.53 15.68 -20.85
N SER A 109 -8.24 14.96 -19.98
CA SER A 109 -8.87 13.69 -20.30
C SER A 109 -10.24 13.53 -19.64
N HIS A 110 -11.00 12.54 -20.14
CA HIS A 110 -12.31 12.19 -19.60
C HIS A 110 -12.46 10.67 -19.49
N ILE A 111 -12.54 10.17 -18.26
CA ILE A 111 -12.98 8.81 -17.97
C ILE A 111 -14.44 8.85 -17.51
N SER A 112 -15.28 8.17 -18.29
CA SER A 112 -16.72 8.10 -18.04
C SER A 112 -17.02 7.54 -16.64
N PRO A 113 -18.02 8.08 -15.91
CA PRO A 113 -18.26 7.75 -14.50
C PRO A 113 -18.43 6.27 -14.16
N GLN A 114 -18.97 5.46 -15.08
CA GLN A 114 -19.15 4.01 -14.86
C GLN A 114 -17.85 3.26 -14.62
N TRP A 115 -16.71 3.73 -15.16
CA TRP A 115 -15.41 3.12 -14.92
C TRP A 115 -14.92 3.29 -13.48
N ALA A 116 -15.51 4.23 -12.72
CA ALA A 116 -15.25 4.33 -11.29
C ALA A 116 -15.73 3.09 -10.53
N ILE A 117 -16.77 2.39 -11.03
CA ILE A 117 -17.23 1.12 -10.43
C ILE A 117 -16.10 0.09 -10.49
N LEU A 118 -15.48 -0.08 -11.66
CA LEU A 118 -14.33 -0.98 -11.80
C LEU A 118 -13.16 -0.52 -10.92
N GLY A 119 -12.91 0.78 -10.86
CA GLY A 119 -11.90 1.36 -9.97
C GLY A 119 -12.14 0.98 -8.51
N TYR A 120 -13.37 1.10 -8.01
CA TYR A 120 -13.71 0.72 -6.63
C TYR A 120 -13.69 -0.79 -6.40
N VAL A 121 -14.06 -1.62 -7.39
CA VAL A 121 -13.91 -3.08 -7.30
C VAL A 121 -12.43 -3.44 -7.12
N PHE A 122 -11.55 -2.89 -7.97
CA PHE A 122 -10.10 -3.10 -7.85
C PHE A 122 -9.56 -2.58 -6.52
N TRP A 123 -10.02 -1.40 -6.08
CA TRP A 123 -9.66 -0.84 -4.78
C TRP A 123 -10.00 -1.79 -3.63
N ILE A 124 -11.25 -2.25 -3.55
CA ILE A 124 -11.70 -3.11 -2.44
C ILE A 124 -10.96 -4.44 -2.45
N LEU A 125 -10.80 -5.07 -3.61
CA LEU A 125 -10.03 -6.32 -3.74
C LEU A 125 -8.57 -6.14 -3.33
N SER A 126 -7.93 -5.03 -3.76
CA SER A 126 -6.59 -4.67 -3.32
C SER A 126 -6.50 -4.57 -1.80
N GLN A 127 -7.41 -3.82 -1.17
CA GLN A 127 -7.41 -3.60 0.27
C GLN A 127 -7.64 -4.89 1.06
N VAL A 128 -8.49 -5.80 0.55
CA VAL A 128 -8.70 -7.12 1.14
C VAL A 128 -7.41 -7.95 1.09
N ILE A 129 -6.74 -8.05 -0.06
CA ILE A 129 -5.50 -8.81 -0.22
C ILE A 129 -4.39 -8.24 0.68
N PHE A 130 -4.22 -6.92 0.67
CA PHE A 130 -3.21 -6.23 1.47
C PHE A 130 -3.43 -6.47 2.97
N THR A 131 -4.67 -6.28 3.43
CA THR A 131 -5.03 -6.45 4.85
C THR A 131 -4.91 -7.92 5.26
N TRP A 132 -5.28 -8.87 4.41
CA TRP A 132 -5.11 -10.30 4.68
C TRP A 132 -3.64 -10.68 4.84
N ALA A 133 -2.76 -10.18 3.96
CA ALA A 133 -1.32 -10.38 4.08
C ALA A 133 -0.78 -9.86 5.42
N MET A 134 -1.19 -8.65 5.82
CA MET A 134 -0.81 -8.07 7.10
C MET A 134 -1.36 -8.85 8.30
N ALA A 135 -2.62 -9.29 8.23
CA ALA A 135 -3.30 -9.98 9.33
C ALA A 135 -2.62 -11.31 9.67
N VAL A 136 -2.03 -12.00 8.70
CA VAL A 136 -1.33 -13.28 8.93
C VAL A 136 0.17 -13.14 9.15
N ASN A 137 0.77 -11.99 8.81
CA ASN A 137 2.21 -11.76 8.89
C ASN A 137 2.59 -10.75 9.97
N LYS A 138 3.02 -11.24 11.13
CA LYS A 138 3.52 -10.43 12.25
C LYS A 138 4.81 -9.65 11.95
N TYR A 139 5.51 -9.98 10.86
CA TYR A 139 6.74 -9.30 10.41
C TYR A 139 6.49 -8.29 9.29
N PHE A 140 5.23 -7.96 8.96
CA PHE A 140 4.88 -7.02 7.89
C PHE A 140 5.18 -5.54 8.27
N GLU A 141 6.46 -5.18 8.35
CA GLU A 141 6.91 -3.82 8.63
C GLU A 141 6.97 -2.96 7.34
N PRO A 142 6.90 -1.62 7.42
CA PRO A 142 6.93 -0.77 6.24
C PRO A 142 8.29 -0.74 5.53
N THR A 143 9.36 -1.13 6.21
CA THR A 143 10.74 -1.10 5.71
C THR A 143 11.36 -2.49 5.72
N VAL A 144 12.21 -2.76 4.74
CA VAL A 144 12.90 -4.05 4.58
C VAL A 144 14.03 -4.17 5.60
N ARG A 145 13.91 -5.16 6.48
CA ARG A 145 14.95 -5.59 7.43
C ARG A 145 14.74 -7.04 7.87
N ILE A 146 15.81 -7.68 8.32
CA ILE A 146 15.72 -8.96 9.04
C ILE A 146 15.51 -8.67 10.53
N GLN A 147 14.32 -8.98 11.03
CA GLN A 147 13.88 -8.64 12.40
C GLN A 147 14.43 -9.63 13.44
N LYS A 148 15.76 -9.63 13.62
CA LYS A 148 16.44 -10.53 14.56
C LYS A 148 15.94 -10.33 16.00
N ASP A 149 15.60 -9.10 16.36
CA ASP A 149 14.98 -8.70 17.63
C ASP A 149 13.63 -9.35 17.91
N ARG A 150 12.96 -9.87 16.87
CA ARG A 150 11.64 -10.51 16.95
C ARG A 150 11.66 -11.97 16.50
N GLY A 151 12.86 -12.54 16.35
CA GLY A 151 13.06 -13.89 15.81
C GLY A 151 12.36 -14.07 14.46
N HIS A 152 12.72 -13.26 13.46
CA HIS A 152 12.09 -13.27 12.13
C HIS A 152 12.03 -14.70 11.55
N GLN A 153 10.82 -15.15 11.23
CA GLN A 153 10.54 -16.44 10.60
C GLN A 153 9.75 -16.24 9.30
N VAL A 154 9.91 -17.19 8.39
CA VAL A 154 9.16 -17.19 7.13
C VAL A 154 7.69 -17.50 7.40
N ILE A 155 6.81 -16.62 6.91
CA ILE A 155 5.37 -16.84 6.93
C ILE A 155 4.95 -17.50 5.62
N MET A 156 4.31 -18.68 5.72
CA MET A 156 3.87 -19.49 4.58
C MET A 156 2.35 -19.73 4.57
N THR A 157 1.61 -19.06 5.45
CA THR A 157 0.16 -19.21 5.63
C THR A 157 -0.63 -18.09 4.96
N GLY A 158 -1.94 -18.28 4.80
CA GLY A 158 -2.79 -17.29 4.13
C GLY A 158 -2.37 -17.06 2.68
N PRO A 159 -2.27 -15.81 2.19
CA PRO A 159 -1.97 -15.52 0.80
C PRO A 159 -0.50 -15.83 0.43
N TYR A 160 0.38 -16.02 1.43
CA TYR A 160 1.78 -16.42 1.24
C TYR A 160 1.94 -17.84 0.67
N ARG A 161 0.89 -18.68 0.70
CA ARG A 161 0.93 -19.98 0.00
C ARG A 161 0.82 -19.85 -1.53
N ILE A 162 0.32 -18.71 -2.01
CA ILE A 162 0.00 -18.49 -3.43
C ILE A 162 1.15 -17.70 -4.09
N VAL A 163 1.56 -16.61 -3.45
CA VAL A 163 2.63 -15.72 -3.91
C VAL A 163 3.48 -15.28 -2.73
N ARG A 164 4.77 -15.00 -2.95
CA ARG A 164 5.70 -14.65 -1.87
C ARG A 164 5.48 -13.26 -1.28
N HIS A 165 4.97 -12.32 -2.09
CA HIS A 165 4.78 -10.92 -1.70
C HIS A 165 3.33 -10.46 -1.92
N PRO A 166 2.34 -11.05 -1.22
CA PRO A 166 0.92 -10.77 -1.47
C PRO A 166 0.52 -9.32 -1.18
N GLY A 167 1.18 -8.67 -0.20
CA GLY A 167 0.98 -7.23 0.05
C GLY A 167 1.53 -6.33 -1.06
N TYR A 168 2.44 -6.81 -1.90
CA TYR A 168 2.86 -6.09 -3.10
C TYR A 168 2.04 -6.49 -4.32
N ALA A 169 1.54 -7.73 -4.36
CA ALA A 169 0.65 -8.22 -5.40
C ALA A 169 -0.66 -7.43 -5.44
N SER A 170 -1.17 -6.95 -4.30
CA SER A 170 -2.32 -6.04 -4.26
C SER A 170 -2.09 -4.75 -5.07
N GLY A 171 -0.83 -4.34 -5.25
CA GLY A 171 -0.43 -3.22 -6.10
C GLY A 171 -0.97 -3.32 -7.54
N LEU A 172 -1.09 -4.54 -8.08
CA LEU A 172 -1.65 -4.79 -9.42
C LEU A 172 -3.07 -4.26 -9.59
N LEU A 173 -3.85 -4.23 -8.51
CA LEU A 173 -5.21 -3.73 -8.49
C LEU A 173 -5.26 -2.27 -7.99
N PHE A 174 -4.44 -1.93 -7.00
CA PHE A 174 -4.38 -0.58 -6.43
C PHE A 174 -4.03 0.51 -7.45
N TYR A 175 -2.94 0.33 -8.19
CA TYR A 175 -2.44 1.38 -9.08
C TYR A 175 -3.39 1.73 -10.23
N PRO A 176 -4.08 0.80 -10.90
CA PRO A 176 -5.13 1.15 -11.85
C PRO A 176 -6.43 1.62 -11.16
N ALA A 177 -6.73 1.19 -9.93
CA ALA A 177 -7.94 1.61 -9.22
C ALA A 177 -8.02 3.12 -9.00
N VAL A 178 -6.90 3.76 -8.63
CA VAL A 178 -6.88 5.19 -8.27
C VAL A 178 -7.21 6.10 -9.48
N PRO A 179 -6.53 5.98 -10.64
CA PRO A 179 -6.87 6.75 -11.83
C PRO A 179 -8.30 6.50 -12.33
N LEU A 180 -8.81 5.27 -12.26
CA LEU A 180 -10.19 4.93 -12.64
C LEU A 180 -11.23 5.61 -11.72
N ALA A 181 -11.00 5.57 -10.40
CA ALA A 181 -11.90 6.17 -9.42
C ALA A 181 -11.89 7.71 -9.52
N LEU A 182 -10.71 8.31 -9.63
CA LEU A 182 -10.54 9.76 -9.79
C LEU A 182 -10.95 10.25 -11.18
N GLY A 183 -10.93 9.36 -12.18
CA GLY A 183 -11.32 9.64 -13.56
C GLY A 183 -10.26 10.36 -14.40
N SER A 184 -8.98 10.09 -14.11
CA SER A 184 -7.84 10.72 -14.79
C SER A 184 -7.07 9.70 -15.61
N VAL A 185 -6.93 9.92 -16.92
CA VAL A 185 -6.06 9.09 -17.77
C VAL A 185 -4.59 9.37 -17.45
N TYR A 186 -4.24 10.64 -17.24
CA TYR A 186 -2.85 11.03 -16.99
C TYR A 186 -2.32 10.52 -15.66
N ALA A 187 -3.18 10.29 -14.66
CA ALA A 187 -2.81 9.69 -13.39
C ALA A 187 -2.31 8.24 -13.51
N PHE A 188 -2.58 7.55 -14.62
CA PHE A 188 -1.97 6.23 -14.89
C PHE A 188 -0.45 6.33 -15.05
N ILE A 189 0.11 7.47 -15.48
CA ILE A 189 1.55 7.65 -15.67
C ILE A 189 2.28 7.55 -14.31
N PRO A 190 2.02 8.41 -13.31
CA PRO A 190 2.65 8.26 -12.00
C PRO A 190 2.26 6.95 -11.30
N ALA A 191 1.08 6.39 -11.56
CA ALA A 191 0.68 5.09 -11.03
C ALA A 191 1.54 3.94 -11.60
N ALA A 192 1.82 3.94 -12.89
CA ALA A 192 2.69 2.97 -13.55
C ALA A 192 4.13 3.09 -13.06
N VAL A 193 4.64 4.32 -12.87
CA VAL A 193 5.97 4.55 -12.28
C VAL A 193 6.03 4.01 -10.86
N ALA A 194 5.04 4.31 -10.01
CA ALA A 194 4.98 3.80 -8.65
C ALA A 194 4.89 2.26 -8.62
N PHE A 195 4.13 1.65 -9.53
CA PHE A 195 4.07 0.19 -9.66
C PHE A 195 5.41 -0.41 -10.09
N ALA A 196 6.11 0.19 -11.04
CA ALA A 196 7.44 -0.26 -11.46
C ALA A 196 8.45 -0.18 -10.30
N LEU A 197 8.39 0.88 -9.48
CA LEU A 197 9.21 0.98 -8.26
C LEU A 197 8.84 -0.11 -7.23
N LEU A 198 7.56 -0.46 -7.11
CA LEU A 198 7.12 -1.56 -6.24
C LEU A 198 7.62 -2.92 -6.75
N VAL A 199 7.63 -3.14 -8.06
CA VAL A 199 8.20 -4.35 -8.68
C VAL A 199 9.70 -4.45 -8.42
N LEU A 200 10.45 -3.36 -8.60
CA LEU A 200 11.87 -3.29 -8.24
C LEU A 200 12.07 -3.59 -6.75
N ARG A 201 11.27 -2.97 -5.88
CA ARG A 201 11.30 -3.21 -4.43
C ARG A 201 11.09 -4.67 -4.09
N THR A 202 10.09 -5.28 -4.70
CA THR A 202 9.75 -6.70 -4.53
C THR A 202 10.97 -7.56 -4.86
N HIS A 203 11.65 -7.29 -5.97
CA HIS A 203 12.83 -8.04 -6.37
C HIS A 203 13.98 -7.91 -5.35
N LEU A 204 14.28 -6.69 -4.91
CA LEU A 204 15.37 -6.43 -3.95
C LEU A 204 15.08 -7.03 -2.58
N GLU A 205 13.83 -6.93 -2.11
CA GLU A 205 13.40 -7.55 -0.86
C GLU A 205 13.46 -9.08 -0.95
N ASP A 206 12.96 -9.68 -2.03
CA ASP A 206 13.01 -11.11 -2.27
C ASP A 206 14.44 -11.65 -2.27
N ASN A 207 15.38 -10.92 -2.89
CA ASN A 207 16.80 -11.27 -2.87
C ASN A 207 17.40 -11.17 -1.46
N THR A 208 17.04 -10.11 -0.73
CA THR A 208 17.49 -9.91 0.66
C THR A 208 17.00 -11.04 1.55
N LEU A 209 15.72 -11.41 1.45
CA LEU A 209 15.13 -12.50 2.23
C LEU A 209 15.77 -13.85 1.89
N ARG A 210 16.00 -14.14 0.60
CA ARG A 210 16.72 -15.37 0.20
C ARG A 210 18.14 -15.44 0.74
N ALA A 211 18.85 -14.31 0.80
CA ALA A 211 20.23 -14.26 1.27
C ALA A 211 20.37 -14.27 2.79
N GLU A 212 19.43 -13.68 3.52
CA GLU A 212 19.62 -13.35 4.94
C GLU A 212 18.58 -13.98 5.88
N LEU A 213 17.43 -14.46 5.38
CA LEU A 213 16.38 -15.07 6.21
C LEU A 213 16.43 -16.61 6.10
N ALA A 214 16.79 -17.26 7.21
CA ALA A 214 16.78 -18.71 7.30
C ALA A 214 15.40 -19.30 6.93
N GLY A 215 15.39 -20.35 6.10
CA GLY A 215 14.18 -21.01 5.63
C GLY A 215 13.52 -20.37 4.40
N TYR A 216 13.94 -19.15 3.99
CA TYR A 216 13.28 -18.44 2.89
C TYR A 216 13.64 -19.02 1.52
N GLN A 217 14.84 -19.58 1.37
CA GLN A 217 15.24 -20.25 0.13
C GLN A 217 14.36 -21.48 -0.15
N GLU A 218 14.15 -22.33 0.85
CA GLU A 218 13.28 -23.51 0.77
C GLU A 218 11.82 -23.11 0.52
N TYR A 219 11.36 -22.06 1.19
CA TYR A 219 10.04 -21.48 0.92
C TYR A 219 9.90 -21.00 -0.53
N SER A 220 10.92 -20.34 -1.08
CA SER A 220 10.87 -19.83 -2.46
C SER A 220 10.81 -20.93 -3.53
N GLN A 221 11.23 -22.15 -3.20
CA GLN A 221 11.07 -23.32 -4.06
C GLN A 221 9.63 -23.86 -4.03
N LYS A 222 8.93 -23.73 -2.89
CA LYS A 222 7.53 -24.14 -2.72
C LYS A 222 6.58 -23.11 -3.32
N THR A 223 6.72 -21.84 -2.93
CA THR A 223 5.94 -20.72 -3.47
C THR A 223 6.77 -20.02 -4.55
N LYS A 224 6.64 -20.50 -5.79
CA LYS A 224 7.50 -20.06 -6.91
C LYS A 224 7.30 -18.59 -7.28
N TYR A 225 6.05 -18.13 -7.24
CA TYR A 225 5.67 -16.82 -7.73
C TYR A 225 5.91 -15.71 -6.69
N ARG A 226 6.41 -14.56 -7.13
CA ARG A 226 6.59 -13.36 -6.32
C ARG A 226 5.28 -12.59 -6.18
N LEU A 227 4.63 -12.30 -7.32
CA LEU A 227 3.45 -11.43 -7.39
C LEU A 227 2.30 -12.03 -8.19
N ILE A 228 2.57 -12.66 -9.34
CA ILE A 228 1.52 -13.14 -10.25
C ILE A 228 1.70 -14.64 -10.50
N PRO A 229 0.73 -15.48 -10.09
CA PRO A 229 0.75 -16.89 -10.42
C PRO A 229 0.90 -17.13 -11.92
N GLY A 230 1.86 -17.97 -12.30
CA GLY A 230 2.14 -18.33 -13.68
C GLY A 230 3.07 -17.39 -14.44
N LEU A 231 3.37 -16.19 -13.92
CA LEU A 231 4.26 -15.22 -14.58
C LEU A 231 5.55 -14.97 -13.81
N TRP A 232 5.44 -14.52 -12.55
CA TRP A 232 6.58 -14.03 -11.78
C TRP A 232 6.43 -14.21 -10.28
#